data_AF-A0A094ECE7-F1
#
_entry.id   AF-A0A094ECE7-F1
#
_cell.length_a   1.000
_cell.length_b   1.000
_cell.length_c   1.000
_cell.angle_alpha   90.00
_cell.angle_beta   90.00
_cell.angle_gamma   90.00
#
_symmetry.space_group_name_H-M   'P 1'
#
loop_
_entity.id
_entity.type
_entity.pdbx_description
1 polymer ?
#
loop_
_entity_poly.entity_id
_entity_poly.type
_entity_poly.pdbx_seq_one_letter_code
_entity_poly.pdbx_strand_id
1 'polypeptide(L)'
;MSPSMNESPEAQQERDEENGARHPRQSNGVGLNSPPTQNGGHTSLLARDATNSLAIIGDLEDTDVILILAPYVPQISGNPDDTSDPFEWLGRALESRHSRIRHRPYDNSSGITGIHRQFITQSKVIILVLADGEAAGQTPQINVEHAHVTVATAGDDKRVIIVVADSSLESWRRLDDFPTVIQAADYSPASLERTVSVIFREF
;
A
#
# COMPACT_ATOMS: atom_id res chain seq x y z
N MET A 1 -71.99 -17.24 11.05
CA MET A 1 -71.07 -16.54 10.13
C MET A 1 -71.10 -15.07 10.46
N SER A 2 -69.92 -14.52 10.77
CA SER A 2 -69.52 -13.10 10.76
C SER A 2 -70.15 -12.11 11.78
N PRO A 3 -69.36 -11.09 12.23
CA PRO A 3 -69.36 -10.62 13.61
C PRO A 3 -69.61 -9.10 13.81
N SER A 4 -69.77 -8.75 15.10
CA SER A 4 -69.38 -7.53 15.89
C SER A 4 -69.35 -6.14 15.22
N MET A 5 -70.09 -5.10 15.66
CA MET A 5 -69.98 -4.29 16.91
C MET A 5 -68.52 -3.84 17.19
N ASN A 6 -68.11 -2.59 17.42
CA ASN A 6 -68.77 -1.28 17.58
C ASN A 6 -67.64 -0.21 17.73
N GLU A 7 -67.92 1.05 17.35
CA GLU A 7 -67.43 2.34 17.91
C GLU A 7 -65.93 2.71 18.10
N SER A 8 -65.54 3.85 17.49
CA SER A 8 -64.50 4.82 17.94
C SER A 8 -65.09 5.80 19.00
N PRO A 9 -64.44 6.85 19.58
CA PRO A 9 -63.10 7.46 19.42
C PRO A 9 -62.42 7.89 20.78
N GLU A 10 -61.50 8.87 20.75
CA GLU A 10 -60.79 9.62 21.84
C GLU A 10 -59.29 9.26 21.99
N ALA A 11 -58.35 10.11 22.39
CA ALA A 11 -58.07 11.55 22.34
C ALA A 11 -56.64 11.71 22.92
N GLN A 12 -55.84 12.62 22.37
CA GLN A 12 -54.68 13.33 22.96
C GLN A 12 -53.67 12.58 23.85
N GLN A 13 -52.36 12.64 23.49
CA GLN A 13 -51.39 13.40 24.29
C GLN A 13 -50.07 13.63 23.53
N GLU A 14 -49.71 14.90 23.36
CA GLU A 14 -48.34 15.35 23.11
C GLU A 14 -47.45 15.01 24.31
N ARG A 15 -46.24 14.51 24.06
CA ARG A 15 -45.13 14.65 25.02
C ARG A 15 -43.79 14.57 24.28
N ASP A 16 -43.17 15.73 24.16
CA ASP A 16 -41.74 15.88 23.91
C ASP A 16 -40.96 15.23 25.07
N GLU A 17 -40.11 14.25 24.76
CA GLU A 17 -38.98 13.89 25.63
C GLU A 17 -37.72 13.68 24.78
N GLU A 18 -36.92 14.73 24.79
CA GLU A 18 -35.50 14.79 24.51
C GLU A 18 -34.74 13.64 25.19
N ASN A 19 -34.05 12.81 24.42
CA ASN A 19 -32.93 12.04 24.96
C ASN A 19 -31.84 11.84 23.91
N GLY A 20 -30.73 12.54 24.14
CA GLY A 20 -29.56 12.60 23.27
C GLY A 20 -28.88 11.24 23.11
N ALA A 21 -29.03 10.65 21.92
CA ALA A 21 -28.09 9.66 21.44
C ALA A 21 -26.85 10.38 20.90
N ARG A 22 -25.82 10.52 21.75
CA ARG A 22 -24.48 10.90 21.31
C ARG A 22 -23.99 9.88 20.30
N HIS A 23 -23.90 10.29 19.04
CA HIS A 23 -23.12 9.59 18.03
C HIS A 23 -21.71 9.34 18.58
N PRO A 24 -21.19 8.10 18.57
CA PRO A 24 -19.77 7.90 18.79
C PRO A 24 -19.04 8.57 17.63
N ARG A 25 -18.32 9.65 17.93
CA ARG A 25 -17.31 10.22 17.04
C ARG A 25 -16.27 9.13 16.78
N GLN A 26 -16.39 8.44 15.65
CA GLN A 26 -15.33 7.61 15.13
C GLN A 26 -14.17 8.53 14.74
N SER A 27 -13.20 8.62 15.65
CA SER A 27 -11.90 9.17 15.36
C SER A 27 -11.16 8.13 14.52
N ASN A 28 -10.98 8.41 13.23
CA ASN A 28 -10.05 7.68 12.37
C ASN A 28 -8.62 8.04 12.78
N GLY A 29 -8.17 7.49 13.91
CA GLY A 29 -6.78 7.58 14.33
C GLY A 29 -5.98 6.46 13.65
N VAL A 30 -5.26 6.79 12.58
CA VAL A 30 -4.15 5.93 12.12
C VAL A 30 -3.05 6.06 13.17
N GLY A 31 -2.91 5.04 14.00
CA GLY A 31 -1.84 4.96 14.99
C GLY A 31 -0.52 4.63 14.32
N LEU A 32 0.35 5.63 14.16
CA LEU A 32 1.77 5.38 14.02
C LEU A 32 2.21 4.65 15.30
N ASN A 33 2.48 3.33 15.20
CA ASN A 33 3.00 2.44 16.25
C ASN A 33 1.98 1.79 17.24
N SER A 34 1.00 1.00 16.80
CA SER A 34 0.25 0.09 17.70
C SER A 34 -0.10 -1.26 17.05
N PRO A 35 -0.10 -2.38 17.81
CA PRO A 35 -0.48 -3.71 17.30
C PRO A 35 -2.01 -3.83 17.12
N PRO A 36 -2.50 -4.64 16.16
CA PRO A 36 -3.90 -4.59 15.74
C PRO A 36 -4.85 -5.32 16.70
N THR A 37 -5.93 -4.65 17.09
CA THR A 37 -7.14 -5.27 17.66
C THR A 37 -8.04 -5.80 16.55
N GLN A 38 -8.35 -7.11 16.59
CA GLN A 38 -9.21 -7.79 15.62
C GLN A 38 -10.69 -7.41 15.80
N ASN A 39 -11.33 -6.93 14.73
CA ASN A 39 -12.70 -7.29 14.32
C ASN A 39 -13.09 -6.56 13.01
N GLY A 40 -13.44 -7.32 11.96
CA GLY A 40 -13.83 -6.84 10.63
C GLY A 40 -12.64 -6.78 9.67
N GLY A 41 -12.75 -7.45 8.51
CA GLY A 41 -11.66 -7.62 7.53
C GLY A 41 -11.21 -6.32 6.84
N HIS A 42 -10.58 -5.44 7.60
CA HIS A 42 -9.79 -4.34 7.08
C HIS A 42 -8.41 -4.91 6.74
N THR A 43 -8.07 -4.92 5.45
CA THR A 43 -6.71 -5.16 4.94
C THR A 43 -5.76 -4.19 5.62
N SER A 44 -5.07 -4.65 6.66
CA SER A 44 -4.19 -3.82 7.47
C SER A 44 -2.94 -3.46 6.67
N LEU A 45 -2.86 -2.23 6.19
CA LEU A 45 -1.64 -1.67 5.62
C LEU A 45 -0.72 -1.24 6.77
N LEU A 46 0.52 -1.75 6.79
CA LEU A 46 1.54 -1.33 7.75
C LEU A 46 2.49 -0.33 7.08
N ALA A 47 2.88 0.71 7.81
CA ALA A 47 3.83 1.70 7.33
C ALA A 47 4.81 2.08 8.44
N ARG A 48 6.08 2.19 8.06
CA ARG A 48 7.20 2.66 8.86
C ARG A 48 7.86 3.76 8.06
N ASP A 49 8.10 4.90 8.67
CA ASP A 49 8.76 6.04 8.04
C ASP A 49 9.67 6.77 9.03
N ALA A 50 10.70 6.07 9.52
CA ALA A 50 11.61 6.57 10.54
C ALA A 50 12.43 7.80 10.09
N THR A 51 12.56 8.01 8.78
CA THR A 51 13.35 9.12 8.19
C THR A 51 12.48 10.25 7.62
N ASN A 52 11.16 10.20 7.88
CA ASN A 52 10.18 11.15 7.34
C ASN A 52 10.26 11.28 5.80
N SER A 53 10.64 10.19 5.11
CA SER A 53 10.81 10.15 3.66
C SER A 53 9.51 10.37 2.91
N LEU A 54 8.37 9.95 3.48
CA LEU A 54 7.06 10.13 2.84
C LEU A 54 6.61 11.60 2.80
N ALA A 55 7.10 12.45 3.72
CA ALA A 55 6.83 13.88 3.65
C ALA A 55 7.47 14.53 2.42
N ILE A 56 8.72 14.13 2.14
CA ILE A 56 9.57 14.76 1.13
C ILE A 56 9.07 14.47 -0.29
N ILE A 57 8.36 13.37 -0.49
CA ILE A 57 7.77 13.04 -1.81
C ILE A 57 6.74 14.08 -2.22
N GLY A 58 6.02 14.67 -1.26
CA GLY A 58 5.10 15.77 -1.53
C GLY A 58 5.79 17.07 -1.95
N ASP A 59 7.09 17.20 -1.70
CA ASP A 59 7.89 18.41 -1.96
C ASP A 59 8.82 18.24 -3.19
N LEU A 60 8.65 17.18 -3.98
CA LEU A 60 9.50 16.94 -5.16
C LEU A 60 9.28 18.01 -6.24
N GLU A 61 10.35 18.39 -6.91
CA GLU A 61 10.26 19.26 -8.09
C GLU A 61 9.72 18.46 -9.28
N ASP A 62 8.99 19.10 -10.19
CA ASP A 62 8.49 18.46 -11.42
C ASP A 62 9.59 17.78 -12.27
N THR A 63 10.84 18.21 -12.09
CA THR A 63 12.00 17.65 -12.81
C THR A 63 12.62 16.44 -12.13
N ASP A 64 12.36 16.23 -10.84
CA ASP A 64 12.84 15.09 -10.07
C ASP A 64 12.25 13.80 -10.62
N VAL A 65 13.02 12.73 -10.60
CA VAL A 65 12.59 11.42 -11.11
C VAL A 65 12.26 10.50 -9.95
N ILE A 66 11.07 9.89 -10.00
CA ILE A 66 10.69 8.77 -9.14
C ILE A 66 10.89 7.48 -9.95
N LEU A 67 11.78 6.61 -9.46
CA LEU A 67 12.01 5.29 -10.03
C LEU A 67 11.19 4.25 -9.28
N ILE A 68 10.40 3.47 -10.02
CA ILE A 68 9.77 2.25 -9.53
C ILE A 68 10.62 1.08 -10.04
N LEU A 69 11.14 0.29 -9.10
CA LEU A 69 11.75 -1.01 -9.38
C LEU A 69 10.80 -2.08 -8.87
N ALA A 70 10.18 -2.82 -9.78
CA ALA A 70 9.22 -3.87 -9.43
C ALA A 70 9.68 -5.25 -9.97
N PRO A 71 9.38 -6.34 -9.27
CA PRO A 71 9.74 -7.66 -9.77
C PRO A 71 8.94 -7.98 -11.02
N TYR A 72 9.60 -8.58 -12.01
CA TYR A 72 8.93 -9.24 -13.11
C TYR A 72 8.20 -10.47 -12.58
N VAL A 73 6.88 -10.49 -12.74
CA VAL A 73 6.03 -11.61 -12.36
C VAL A 73 5.47 -12.22 -13.64
N PRO A 74 5.99 -13.37 -14.09
CA PRO A 74 5.41 -14.07 -15.23
C PRO A 74 4.00 -14.53 -14.85
N GLN A 75 3.01 -14.20 -15.69
CA GLN A 75 1.64 -14.64 -15.46
C GLN A 75 1.55 -16.16 -15.63
N ILE A 76 0.89 -16.83 -14.68
CA ILE A 76 0.47 -18.24 -14.80
C ILE A 76 -0.95 -18.31 -15.40
N SER A 77 -1.43 -17.23 -16.03
CA SER A 77 -2.65 -17.32 -16.81
C SER A 77 -2.36 -18.23 -18.00
N GLY A 78 -3.25 -19.18 -18.28
CA GLY A 78 -3.11 -20.07 -19.45
C GLY A 78 -3.18 -19.34 -20.80
N ASN A 79 -3.16 -18.00 -20.77
CA ASN A 79 -3.08 -17.13 -21.92
C ASN A 79 -1.61 -16.69 -22.11
N PRO A 80 -0.88 -17.26 -23.09
CA PRO A 80 0.52 -16.94 -23.34
C PRO A 80 0.75 -15.50 -23.82
N ASP A 81 -0.30 -14.76 -24.20
CA ASP A 81 -0.22 -13.36 -24.65
C ASP A 81 -0.49 -12.35 -23.52
N ASP A 82 -0.80 -12.81 -22.30
CA ASP A 82 -1.03 -11.96 -21.14
C ASP A 82 0.30 -11.53 -20.51
N THR A 83 0.86 -10.43 -21.03
CA THR A 83 2.11 -9.83 -20.55
C THR A 83 1.85 -8.68 -19.57
N SER A 84 0.67 -8.63 -18.94
CA SER A 84 0.30 -7.53 -18.06
C SER A 84 1.18 -7.52 -16.80
N ASP A 85 1.83 -6.39 -16.57
CA ASP A 85 2.59 -6.11 -15.36
C ASP A 85 1.62 -5.88 -14.19
N PRO A 86 1.63 -6.70 -13.14
CA PRO A 86 0.70 -6.52 -12.01
C PRO A 86 0.95 -5.21 -11.26
N PHE A 87 2.13 -4.59 -11.41
CA PHE A 87 2.48 -3.33 -10.77
C PHE A 87 2.19 -2.11 -11.64
N GLU A 88 1.57 -2.28 -12.82
CA GLU A 88 1.15 -1.16 -13.67
C GLU A 88 0.26 -0.18 -12.89
N TRP A 89 -0.64 -0.69 -12.05
CA TRP A 89 -1.53 0.13 -11.21
C TRP A 89 -0.79 1.01 -10.21
N LEU A 90 0.33 0.53 -9.66
CA LEU A 90 1.20 1.34 -8.79
C LEU A 90 1.79 2.50 -9.59
N GLY A 91 2.34 2.21 -10.78
CA GLY A 91 2.89 3.22 -11.69
C GLY A 91 1.85 4.27 -12.08
N ARG A 92 0.67 3.83 -12.52
CA ARG A 92 -0.42 4.71 -12.92
C ARG A 92 -0.91 5.61 -11.79
N ALA A 93 -1.02 5.07 -10.57
CA ALA A 93 -1.42 5.86 -9.40
C ALA A 93 -0.34 6.88 -9.00
N LEU A 94 0.94 6.56 -9.20
CA LEU A 94 2.05 7.49 -9.01
C LEU A 94 2.05 8.60 -10.07
N GLU A 95 1.80 8.26 -11.33
CA GLU A 95 1.75 9.21 -12.46
C GLU A 95 0.65 10.26 -12.30
N SER A 96 -0.43 9.95 -11.57
CA SER A 96 -1.47 10.94 -11.28
C SER A 96 -1.03 12.02 -10.29
N ARG A 97 0.12 11.85 -9.63
CA ARG A 97 0.64 12.77 -8.59
C ARG A 97 1.99 13.36 -8.97
N HIS A 98 2.79 12.65 -9.77
CA HIS A 98 4.08 13.12 -10.24
C HIS A 98 4.31 12.79 -11.71
N SER A 99 4.76 13.77 -12.49
CA SER A 99 4.86 13.62 -13.95
C SER A 99 6.06 12.80 -14.44
N ARG A 100 7.10 12.62 -13.59
CA ARG A 100 8.35 11.95 -13.95
C ARG A 100 8.53 10.62 -13.24
N ILE A 101 7.66 9.67 -13.59
CA ILE A 101 7.76 8.28 -13.17
C ILE A 101 8.60 7.49 -14.16
N ARG A 102 9.52 6.66 -13.66
CA ARG A 102 10.22 5.63 -14.44
C ARG A 102 9.92 4.27 -13.83
N HIS A 103 9.15 3.45 -14.54
CA HIS A 103 8.88 2.08 -14.11
C HIS A 103 9.84 1.11 -14.82
N ARG A 104 10.59 0.32 -14.05
CA ARG A 104 11.51 -0.70 -14.58
C ARG A 104 11.31 -2.03 -13.86
N PRO A 105 11.07 -3.12 -14.59
CA PRO A 105 11.05 -4.44 -13.99
C PRO A 105 12.48 -4.87 -13.63
N TYR A 106 12.62 -5.67 -12.59
CA TYR A 106 13.81 -6.46 -12.31
C TYR A 106 13.43 -7.94 -12.20
N ASP A 107 14.31 -8.85 -12.58
CA ASP A 107 14.07 -10.28 -12.45
C ASP A 107 14.47 -10.76 -11.05
N ASN A 108 13.63 -11.59 -10.40
CA ASN A 108 13.91 -12.05 -9.03
C ASN A 108 15.16 -12.92 -8.92
N SER A 109 15.54 -13.65 -9.98
CA SER A 109 16.75 -14.48 -10.00
C SER A 109 18.02 -13.66 -10.26
N SER A 110 17.93 -12.63 -11.11
CA SER A 110 19.07 -11.77 -11.48
C SER A 110 19.24 -10.56 -10.56
N GLY A 111 18.18 -10.16 -9.87
CA GLY A 111 18.14 -9.06 -8.91
C GLY A 111 18.49 -7.68 -9.48
N ILE A 112 19.09 -6.84 -8.63
CA ILE A 112 19.44 -5.46 -8.96
C ILE A 112 20.78 -5.42 -9.74
N THR A 113 20.66 -5.55 -11.06
CA THR A 113 21.77 -5.47 -12.04
C THR A 113 22.37 -4.06 -12.22
N GLY A 114 23.48 -3.98 -12.98
CA GLY A 114 24.14 -2.69 -13.30
C GLY A 114 23.24 -1.68 -14.00
N ILE A 115 22.29 -2.14 -14.83
CA ILE A 115 21.31 -1.26 -15.49
C ILE A 115 20.38 -0.64 -14.45
N HIS A 116 19.87 -1.42 -13.50
CA HIS A 116 19.04 -0.91 -12.40
C HIS A 116 19.82 0.12 -11.56
N ARG A 117 21.10 -0.15 -11.29
CA ARG A 117 21.96 0.79 -10.56
C ARG A 117 22.12 2.12 -11.27
N GLN A 118 22.22 2.14 -12.60
CA GLN A 118 22.23 3.39 -13.37
C GLN A 118 20.92 4.17 -13.23
N PHE A 119 19.77 3.49 -13.20
CA PHE A 119 18.50 4.18 -12.96
C PHE A 119 18.41 4.71 -11.53
N ILE A 120 18.86 3.96 -10.54
CA ILE A 120 18.90 4.39 -9.14
C ILE A 120 19.71 5.67 -9.00
N THR A 121 20.90 5.74 -9.60
CA THR A 121 21.76 6.94 -9.50
C THR A 121 21.17 8.17 -10.19
N GLN A 122 20.29 7.99 -11.17
CA GLN A 122 19.62 9.05 -11.92
C GLN A 122 18.30 9.53 -11.31
N SER A 123 17.88 8.95 -10.19
CA SER A 123 16.55 9.20 -9.61
C SER A 123 16.67 9.87 -8.25
N LYS A 124 15.67 10.67 -7.87
CA LYS A 124 15.64 11.36 -6.57
C LYS A 124 15.00 10.49 -5.49
N VAL A 125 13.98 9.74 -5.88
CA VAL A 125 13.26 8.78 -5.04
C VAL A 125 13.22 7.44 -5.75
N ILE A 126 13.46 6.37 -4.99
CA ILE A 126 13.39 4.99 -5.43
C ILE A 126 12.30 4.30 -4.63
N ILE A 127 11.31 3.77 -5.33
CA ILE A 127 10.28 2.87 -4.80
C ILE A 127 10.69 1.47 -5.24
N LEU A 128 11.22 0.69 -4.31
CA LEU A 128 11.53 -0.72 -4.54
C LEU A 128 10.34 -1.55 -4.09
N VAL A 129 9.71 -2.26 -5.02
CA VAL A 129 8.69 -3.24 -4.71
C VAL A 129 9.36 -4.59 -4.49
N LEU A 130 9.02 -5.26 -3.40
CA LEU A 130 9.35 -6.66 -3.14
C LEU A 130 8.05 -7.45 -3.14
N ALA A 131 7.99 -8.47 -3.97
CA ALA A 131 6.88 -9.41 -4.01
C ALA A 131 7.46 -10.82 -4.13
N ASP A 132 6.68 -11.80 -3.70
CA ASP A 132 7.06 -13.19 -3.81
C ASP A 132 7.10 -13.64 -5.27
N GLY A 133 8.24 -14.19 -5.69
CA GLY A 133 8.45 -14.63 -7.07
C GLY A 133 8.16 -16.10 -7.30
N GLU A 134 8.14 -16.93 -6.25
CA GLU A 134 8.23 -18.40 -6.40
C GLU A 134 7.37 -19.11 -5.35
N ALA A 135 6.04 -18.91 -5.40
CA ALA A 135 5.10 -19.66 -4.58
C ALA A 135 4.85 -21.08 -5.13
N ALA A 136 5.91 -21.85 -5.41
CA ALA A 136 5.82 -23.28 -5.64
C ALA A 136 5.97 -24.04 -4.30
N GLY A 137 4.95 -23.90 -3.44
CA GLY A 137 4.80 -24.72 -2.22
C GLY A 137 5.74 -24.40 -1.05
N GLN A 138 6.50 -23.31 -1.11
CA GLN A 138 7.23 -22.75 0.04
C GLN A 138 6.58 -21.45 0.51
N THR A 139 6.80 -21.08 1.77
CA THR A 139 6.37 -19.78 2.31
C THR A 139 6.95 -18.67 1.43
N PRO A 140 6.16 -17.66 1.05
CA PRO A 140 6.66 -16.47 0.36
C PRO A 140 7.90 -15.91 1.05
N GLN A 141 9.01 -15.76 0.31
CA GLN A 141 10.24 -15.17 0.84
C GLN A 141 10.67 -14.03 -0.06
N ILE A 142 10.32 -12.81 0.36
CA ILE A 142 10.91 -11.61 -0.21
C ILE A 142 12.43 -11.69 -0.17
N ASN A 143 13.10 -11.27 -1.25
CA ASN A 143 14.55 -11.24 -1.27
C ASN A 143 15.05 -9.89 -0.71
N VAL A 144 15.40 -9.90 0.57
CA VAL A 144 15.88 -8.72 1.31
C VAL A 144 17.19 -8.16 0.72
N GLU A 145 17.99 -8.98 0.03
CA GLU A 145 19.23 -8.52 -0.61
C GLU A 145 18.97 -7.42 -1.64
N HIS A 146 17.83 -7.47 -2.34
CA HIS A 146 17.46 -6.41 -3.29
C HIS A 146 17.29 -5.05 -2.61
N ALA A 147 16.80 -5.03 -1.37
CA ALA A 147 16.68 -3.82 -0.58
C ALA A 147 18.06 -3.28 -0.15
N HIS A 148 18.94 -4.15 0.35
CA HIS A 148 20.32 -3.75 0.70
C HIS A 148 21.08 -3.16 -0.50
N VAL A 149 21.05 -3.84 -1.65
CA VAL A 149 21.72 -3.36 -2.87
C VAL A 149 21.13 -2.04 -3.33
N THR A 150 19.80 -1.87 -3.27
CA THR A 150 19.14 -0.63 -3.68
C THR A 150 19.55 0.53 -2.78
N VAL A 151 19.49 0.35 -1.46
CA VAL A 151 19.91 1.38 -0.48
C VAL A 151 21.38 1.73 -0.64
N ALA A 152 22.26 0.72 -0.74
CA ALA A 152 23.68 0.95 -0.93
C ALA A 152 23.99 1.69 -2.24
N THR A 153 23.24 1.41 -3.31
CA THR A 153 23.41 2.10 -4.60
C THR A 153 22.87 3.52 -4.57
N ALA A 154 21.77 3.76 -3.85
CA ALA A 154 21.13 5.06 -3.75
C ALA A 154 22.03 6.06 -3.01
N GLY A 155 22.71 5.62 -1.95
CA GLY A 155 23.48 6.47 -1.06
C GLY A 155 22.59 7.32 -0.15
N ASP A 156 23.19 8.24 0.60
CA ASP A 156 22.50 9.04 1.62
C ASP A 156 21.70 10.23 1.06
N ASP A 157 21.91 10.59 -0.21
CA ASP A 157 21.33 11.77 -0.86
C ASP A 157 19.95 11.52 -1.51
N LYS A 158 19.53 10.25 -1.55
CA LYS A 158 18.29 9.79 -2.19
C LYS A 158 17.38 9.10 -1.17
N ARG A 159 16.09 9.09 -1.47
CA ARG A 159 15.11 8.38 -0.64
C ARG A 159 14.78 7.04 -1.25
N VAL A 160 14.84 5.99 -0.43
CA VAL A 160 14.44 4.64 -0.78
C VAL A 160 13.23 4.27 0.05
N ILE A 161 12.16 3.85 -0.61
CA ILE A 161 10.91 3.39 -0.02
C ILE A 161 10.75 1.95 -0.45
N ILE A 162 10.68 1.05 0.52
CA ILE A 162 10.45 -0.36 0.24
C ILE A 162 8.96 -0.63 0.36
N VAL A 163 8.35 -1.10 -0.71
CA VAL A 163 6.97 -1.57 -0.73
C VAL A 163 7.00 -3.09 -0.75
N VAL A 164 6.39 -3.74 0.23
CA VAL A 164 6.23 -5.20 0.24
C VAL A 164 4.81 -5.55 -0.14
N ALA A 165 4.63 -6.21 -1.29
CA ALA A 165 3.33 -6.72 -1.74
C ALA A 165 3.11 -8.15 -1.22
N ASP A 166 3.07 -8.30 0.10
CA ASP A 166 2.86 -9.56 0.81
C ASP A 166 2.32 -9.24 2.21
N SER A 167 1.26 -9.94 2.62
CA SER A 167 0.60 -9.76 3.93
C SER A 167 1.32 -10.47 5.09
N SER A 168 2.39 -11.23 4.82
CA SER A 168 3.16 -11.94 5.86
C SER A 168 3.88 -10.97 6.81
N LEU A 169 3.61 -11.11 8.11
CA LEU A 169 4.35 -10.35 9.15
C LEU A 169 5.84 -10.71 9.18
N GLU A 170 6.21 -11.92 8.74
CA GLU A 170 7.62 -12.32 8.66
C GLU A 170 8.36 -11.54 7.57
N SER A 171 7.70 -11.27 6.44
CA SER A 171 8.24 -10.40 5.39
C SER A 171 8.41 -8.97 5.89
N TRP A 172 7.47 -8.46 6.69
CA TRP A 172 7.62 -7.15 7.36
C TRP A 172 8.81 -7.11 8.31
N ARG A 173 8.96 -8.11 9.20
CA ARG A 173 10.03 -8.19 10.20
C ARG A 173 11.42 -8.30 9.58
N ARG A 174 11.53 -9.01 8.45
CA ARG A 174 12.78 -9.14 7.69
C ARG A 174 13.33 -7.80 7.17
N LEU A 175 12.51 -6.75 7.18
CA LEU A 175 12.90 -5.41 6.75
C LEU A 175 13.08 -4.45 7.94
N ASP A 176 13.31 -4.97 9.15
CA ASP A 176 13.41 -4.14 10.35
C ASP A 176 14.54 -3.10 10.28
N ASP A 177 15.61 -3.40 9.54
CA ASP A 177 16.77 -2.54 9.36
C ASP A 177 16.52 -1.36 8.40
N PHE A 178 15.39 -1.36 7.68
CA PHE A 178 15.10 -0.32 6.70
C PHE A 178 14.19 0.77 7.29
N PRO A 179 14.53 2.05 7.06
CA PRO A 179 13.86 3.15 7.74
C PRO A 179 12.45 3.44 7.20
N THR A 180 12.22 3.22 5.90
CA THR A 180 10.95 3.54 5.24
C THR A 180 10.43 2.33 4.49
N VAL A 181 9.40 1.69 5.04
CA VAL A 181 8.80 0.45 4.54
C VAL A 181 7.28 0.56 4.58
N ILE A 182 6.60 0.14 3.51
CA ILE A 182 5.14 0.03 3.44
C ILE A 182 4.79 -1.40 3.08
N GLN A 183 3.91 -2.04 3.85
CA GLN A 183 3.36 -3.35 3.55
C GLN A 183 1.97 -3.21 2.94
N ALA A 184 1.87 -3.58 1.67
CA ALA A 184 0.59 -3.79 1.01
C ALA A 184 0.08 -5.20 1.31
N ALA A 185 -1.24 -5.38 1.27
CA ALA A 185 -1.84 -6.69 1.50
C ALA A 185 -1.49 -7.70 0.40
N ASP A 186 -1.43 -7.20 -0.84
CA ASP A 186 -1.12 -7.93 -2.07
C ASP A 186 -0.78 -6.90 -3.18
N TYR A 187 -0.60 -7.38 -4.41
CA TYR A 187 -0.41 -6.55 -5.61
C TYR A 187 -1.72 -6.33 -6.40
N SER A 188 -2.89 -6.43 -5.76
CA SER A 188 -4.15 -6.06 -6.41
C SER A 188 -4.20 -4.55 -6.69
N PRO A 189 -4.96 -4.08 -7.70
CA PRO A 189 -5.06 -2.65 -8.02
C PRO A 189 -5.42 -1.79 -6.81
N ALA A 190 -6.41 -2.23 -6.01
CA ALA A 190 -6.86 -1.50 -4.83
C ALA A 190 -5.78 -1.40 -3.74
N SER A 191 -5.00 -2.47 -3.52
CA SER A 191 -3.88 -2.46 -2.56
C SER A 191 -2.75 -1.53 -3.02
N LEU A 192 -2.43 -1.53 -4.31
CA LEU A 192 -1.38 -0.68 -4.88
C LEU A 192 -1.78 0.80 -4.87
N GLU A 193 -3.02 1.13 -5.24
CA GLU A 193 -3.54 2.50 -5.17
C GLU A 193 -3.55 3.01 -3.72
N ARG A 194 -3.96 2.18 -2.76
CA ARG A 194 -3.93 2.53 -1.33
C ARG A 194 -2.50 2.77 -0.85
N THR A 195 -1.54 1.98 -1.34
CA THR A 195 -0.11 2.17 -1.05
C THR A 195 0.35 3.55 -1.53
N VAL A 196 -0.06 3.98 -2.73
CA VAL A 196 0.28 5.33 -3.23
C VAL A 196 -0.35 6.42 -2.37
N SER A 197 -1.61 6.29 -1.94
CA SER A 197 -2.20 7.27 -1.00
C SER A 197 -1.40 7.39 0.29
N VAL A 198 -0.82 6.30 0.81
CA VAL A 198 0.07 6.36 1.97
C VAL A 198 1.39 7.03 1.65
N ILE A 199 1.98 6.76 0.48
CA ILE A 199 3.21 7.41 0.01
C ILE A 199 3.06 8.94 0.00
N PHE A 200 1.91 9.45 -0.44
CA PHE A 200 1.58 10.88 -0.49
C PHE A 200 0.84 11.42 0.74
N ARG A 201 0.64 10.59 1.77
CA ARG A 201 -0.03 10.96 3.02
C ARG A 201 -1.45 11.51 2.84
N GLU A 202 -2.20 10.89 1.93
CA GLU A 202 -3.60 11.19 1.65
C GLU A 202 -4.48 10.23 2.46
N PHE A 203 -5.07 10.70 3.56
CA PHE A 203 -5.97 9.91 4.40
C PHE A 203 -7.03 10.78 5.08
#